data_AF-A0A4Q3N8M2-F1
#
_entry.id   AF-A0A4Q3N8M2-F1
#
_cell.length_a   1.000
_cell.length_b   1.000
_cell.length_c   1.000
_cell.angle_alpha   90.00
_cell.angle_beta   90.00
_cell.angle_gamma   90.00
#
_symmetry.space_group_name_H-M   'P 1'
#
loop_
_entity.id
_entity.type
_entity.pdbx_description
1 polymer ?
#
loop_
_entity_poly.entity_id
_entity_poly.type
_entity_poly.pdbx_seq_one_letter_code
_entity_poly.pdbx_strand_id
1 'polypeptide(L)'
;MPLDDPDRRRLIAALRRMQLVGDGETPALAELTGGVSSLIVRADTAAGPLCVKQALAVLKVAAHWEAPVARNRAEVAWMRIAARVAPGSVPAILGEDAHDNAFAMEWLEPARYPVWKVQLRDGLADASTARAVGANLVAIHAATAGDAAVAQAFAHDAGFYAIRLEPYFVETARKHPECAAALHRLVETTA
;
A
#
# COMPACT_ATOMS: atom_id res chain seq x y z
N MET A 1 -15.45 2.02 -13.21
CA MET A 1 -16.34 0.84 -13.34
C MET A 1 -16.99 0.65 -11.98
N PRO A 2 -18.28 0.29 -11.87
CA PRO A 2 -18.84 -0.05 -10.57
C PRO A 2 -18.05 -1.21 -9.97
N LEU A 3 -17.77 -1.12 -8.66
CA LEU A 3 -17.23 -2.23 -7.89
C LEU A 3 -18.15 -3.44 -8.05
N ASP A 4 -17.58 -4.61 -8.31
CA ASP A 4 -18.37 -5.83 -8.48
C ASP A 4 -19.11 -6.21 -7.18
N ASP A 5 -20.23 -6.93 -7.32
CA ASP A 5 -21.09 -7.29 -6.19
C ASP A 5 -20.40 -8.21 -5.17
N PRO A 6 -19.59 -9.22 -5.57
CA PRO A 6 -18.81 -10.01 -4.63
C PRO A 6 -17.83 -9.20 -3.79
N ASP A 7 -17.03 -8.31 -4.39
CA ASP A 7 -16.08 -7.46 -3.69
C ASP A 7 -16.80 -6.48 -2.77
N ARG A 8 -17.92 -5.90 -3.23
CA ARG A 8 -18.77 -5.04 -2.38
C ARG A 8 -19.20 -5.77 -1.11
N ARG A 9 -19.73 -6.99 -1.23
CA ARG A 9 -20.17 -7.78 -0.06
C ARG A 9 -19.00 -8.11 0.86
N ARG A 10 -17.84 -8.50 0.29
CA ARG A 10 -16.64 -8.81 1.06
C ARG A 10 -16.13 -7.60 1.85
N LEU A 11 -16.04 -6.43 1.22
CA LEU A 11 -15.59 -5.21 1.87
C LEU A 11 -16.55 -4.73 2.96
N ILE A 12 -17.87 -4.84 2.76
CA ILE A 12 -18.85 -4.53 3.82
C ILE A 12 -18.70 -5.49 5.00
N ALA A 13 -18.49 -6.79 4.75
CA ALA A 13 -18.24 -7.76 5.82
C ALA A 13 -16.94 -7.44 6.59
N ALA A 14 -15.88 -7.04 5.90
CA ALA A 14 -14.64 -6.58 6.53
C ALA A 14 -14.87 -5.34 7.39
N LEU A 15 -15.62 -4.34 6.90
CA LEU A 15 -15.97 -3.14 7.67
C LEU A 15 -16.76 -3.45 8.96
N ARG A 16 -17.67 -4.44 8.91
CA ARG A 16 -18.38 -4.92 10.11
C ARG A 16 -17.46 -5.62 11.09
N ARG A 17 -16.56 -6.49 10.62
CA ARG A 17 -15.54 -7.13 11.49
C ARG A 17 -14.61 -6.11 12.14
N MET A 18 -14.30 -5.02 11.43
CA MET A 18 -13.55 -3.88 11.96
C MET A 18 -14.38 -2.97 12.88
N GLN A 19 -15.67 -3.22 13.05
CA GLN A 19 -16.61 -2.40 13.84
C GLN A 19 -16.70 -0.95 13.35
N LEU A 20 -16.49 -0.72 12.06
CA LEU A 20 -16.53 0.62 11.43
C LEU A 20 -17.89 0.95 10.82
N VAL A 21 -18.75 -0.06 10.64
CA VAL A 21 -20.14 0.08 10.19
C VAL A 21 -21.03 -0.88 10.96
N GLY A 22 -22.30 -0.49 11.18
CA GLY A 22 -23.28 -1.35 11.84
C GLY A 22 -23.82 -2.48 10.96
N ASP A 23 -24.52 -3.44 11.56
CA ASP A 23 -25.13 -4.57 10.83
C ASP A 23 -26.19 -4.14 9.80
N GLY A 24 -26.93 -3.07 10.09
CA GLY A 24 -27.93 -2.48 9.19
C GLY A 24 -27.36 -1.44 8.20
N GLU A 25 -26.08 -1.09 8.32
CA GLU A 25 -25.46 -0.08 7.48
C GLU A 25 -24.92 -0.71 6.20
N THR A 26 -25.16 -0.03 5.08
CA THR A 26 -24.63 -0.38 3.76
C THR A 26 -23.96 0.86 3.18
N PRO A 27 -22.65 1.08 3.46
CA PRO A 27 -21.96 2.27 3.00
C PRO A 27 -21.86 2.29 1.46
N ALA A 28 -21.89 3.49 0.89
CA ALA A 28 -21.58 3.65 -0.52
C ALA A 28 -20.07 3.42 -0.74
N LEU A 29 -19.73 2.52 -1.65
CA LEU A 29 -18.34 2.20 -1.99
C LEU A 29 -18.00 2.71 -3.39
N ALA A 30 -16.91 3.48 -3.49
CA ALA A 30 -16.37 3.98 -4.74
C ALA A 30 -14.93 3.46 -4.93
N GLU A 31 -14.68 2.67 -5.98
CA GLU A 31 -13.33 2.17 -6.30
C GLU A 31 -12.39 3.32 -6.68
N LEU A 32 -11.19 3.30 -6.12
CA LEU A 32 -10.11 4.21 -6.42
C LEU A 32 -9.15 3.57 -7.42
N THR A 33 -8.68 4.36 -8.38
CA THR A 33 -7.79 3.90 -9.45
C THR A 33 -6.32 4.21 -9.15
N GLY A 34 -5.42 3.64 -9.95
CA GLY A 34 -3.98 3.99 -9.93
C GLY A 34 -3.05 2.97 -9.27
N GLY A 35 -3.60 1.90 -8.69
CA GLY A 35 -2.84 0.76 -8.16
C GLY A 35 -3.20 -0.55 -8.86
N VAL A 36 -2.23 -1.48 -8.95
CA VAL A 36 -2.43 -2.81 -9.56
C VAL A 36 -2.44 -3.94 -8.52
N SER A 37 -1.96 -3.68 -7.30
CA SER A 37 -1.75 -4.72 -6.28
C SER A 37 -2.85 -4.79 -5.23
N SER A 38 -3.78 -3.86 -5.23
CA SER A 38 -4.83 -3.79 -4.22
C SER A 38 -6.15 -3.38 -4.84
N LEU A 39 -7.24 -3.86 -4.24
CA LEU A 39 -8.52 -3.20 -4.32
C LEU A 39 -8.51 -2.07 -3.30
N ILE A 40 -8.81 -0.85 -3.74
CA ILE A 40 -8.85 0.33 -2.88
C ILE A 40 -10.18 1.02 -3.13
N VAL A 41 -10.91 1.32 -2.06
CA VAL A 41 -12.20 2.02 -2.17
C VAL A 41 -12.29 3.15 -1.16
N ARG A 42 -13.03 4.21 -1.50
CA ARG A 42 -13.62 5.10 -0.51
C ARG A 42 -14.94 4.48 -0.05
N ALA A 43 -15.12 4.36 1.26
CA ALA A 43 -16.38 3.98 1.86
C ALA A 43 -17.00 5.20 2.55
N ASP A 44 -18.18 5.61 2.11
CA ASP A 44 -18.95 6.69 2.71
C ASP A 44 -19.87 6.09 3.80
N THR A 45 -19.41 6.11 5.05
CA THR A 45 -20.12 5.58 6.23
C THR A 45 -20.92 6.66 6.94
N ALA A 46 -21.79 6.26 7.88
CA ALA A 46 -22.52 7.19 8.75
C ALA A 46 -21.58 8.03 9.64
N ALA A 47 -20.40 7.52 9.98
CA ALA A 47 -19.38 8.23 10.76
C ALA A 47 -18.48 9.14 9.89
N GLY A 48 -18.63 9.09 8.56
CA GLY A 48 -17.83 9.85 7.61
C GLY A 48 -17.08 8.96 6.62
N PRO A 49 -16.38 9.56 5.65
CA PRO A 49 -15.63 8.82 4.64
C PRO A 49 -14.37 8.20 5.23
N LEU A 50 -14.07 6.98 4.79
CA LEU A 50 -12.81 6.28 5.08
C LEU A 50 -12.26 5.61 3.82
N CYS A 51 -10.98 5.27 3.84
CA CYS A 51 -10.34 4.49 2.78
C CYS A 51 -10.20 3.03 3.23
N VAL A 52 -10.65 2.09 2.40
CA VAL A 52 -10.41 0.65 2.62
C VAL A 52 -9.45 0.15 1.57
N LYS A 53 -8.43 -0.57 2.00
CA LYS A 53 -7.45 -1.22 1.14
C LYS A 53 -7.43 -2.71 1.42
N GLN A 54 -7.36 -3.49 0.35
CA GLN A 54 -7.28 -4.95 0.41
C GLN A 54 -6.26 -5.45 -0.60
N ALA A 55 -5.36 -6.33 -0.16
CA ALA A 55 -4.37 -6.94 -1.04
C ALA A 55 -5.02 -7.95 -2.00
N LEU A 56 -4.67 -7.89 -3.29
CA LEU A 56 -5.09 -8.88 -4.28
C LEU A 56 -4.08 -10.03 -4.37
N ALA A 57 -4.56 -11.27 -4.52
CA ALA A 57 -3.67 -12.40 -4.76
C ALA A 57 -3.02 -12.35 -6.15
N VAL A 58 -3.73 -11.78 -7.13
CA VAL A 58 -3.25 -11.59 -8.51
C VAL A 58 -3.25 -10.11 -8.85
N LEU A 59 -2.15 -9.60 -9.42
CA LEU A 59 -2.02 -8.19 -9.80
C LEU A 59 -2.88 -7.86 -11.04
N LYS A 60 -3.48 -6.66 -11.06
CA LYS A 60 -4.22 -6.10 -12.20
C LYS A 60 -3.27 -5.62 -13.31
N VAL A 61 -2.46 -6.54 -13.86
CA VAL A 61 -1.53 -6.29 -14.98
C VAL A 61 -1.79 -7.29 -16.11
N ALA A 62 -1.22 -7.06 -17.29
CA ALA A 62 -1.46 -7.91 -18.46
C ALA A 62 -0.91 -9.33 -18.30
N ALA A 63 0.20 -9.48 -17.59
CA ALA A 63 0.77 -10.78 -17.26
C ALA A 63 0.10 -11.36 -16.01
N HIS A 64 0.00 -12.69 -15.93
CA HIS A 64 -0.47 -13.35 -14.71
C HIS A 64 0.62 -13.29 -13.64
N TRP A 65 0.33 -12.58 -12.55
CA TRP A 65 1.30 -12.24 -11.51
C TRP A 65 0.69 -12.45 -10.13
N GLU A 66 1.15 -13.47 -9.41
CA GLU A 66 0.73 -13.75 -8.05
C GLU A 66 1.55 -12.93 -7.05
N ALA A 67 0.91 -12.46 -5.97
CA ALA A 67 1.57 -11.68 -4.94
C ALA A 67 1.06 -12.06 -3.54
N PRO A 68 1.95 -12.29 -2.55
CA PRO A 68 1.56 -12.66 -1.20
C PRO A 68 0.66 -11.61 -0.54
N VAL A 69 -0.57 -11.99 -0.17
CA VAL A 69 -1.55 -11.07 0.46
C VAL A 69 -1.16 -10.63 1.87
N ALA A 70 -0.25 -11.35 2.52
CA ALA A 70 0.31 -11.00 3.84
C ALA A 70 0.95 -9.60 3.88
N ARG A 71 1.33 -9.03 2.72
CA ARG A 71 1.82 -7.64 2.59
C ARG A 71 0.85 -6.60 3.14
N ASN A 72 -0.45 -6.90 3.21
CA ASN A 72 -1.44 -6.04 3.84
C ASN A 72 -1.10 -5.76 5.32
N ARG A 73 -0.71 -6.80 6.07
CA ARG A 73 -0.33 -6.66 7.49
C ARG A 73 1.00 -5.95 7.65
N ALA A 74 1.96 -6.22 6.78
CA ALA A 74 3.25 -5.54 6.75
C ALA A 74 3.08 -4.02 6.53
N GLU A 75 2.15 -3.64 5.66
CA GLU A 75 1.83 -2.23 5.39
C GLU A 75 1.26 -1.53 6.63
N VAL A 76 0.30 -2.15 7.32
CA VAL A 76 -0.25 -1.59 8.57
C VAL A 76 0.82 -1.51 9.67
N ALA A 77 1.64 -2.56 9.81
CA ALA A 77 2.75 -2.56 10.77
C ALA A 77 3.74 -1.41 10.49
N TRP A 78 4.07 -1.18 9.22
CA TRP A 78 4.93 -0.06 8.82
C TRP A 78 4.28 1.29 9.14
N MET A 79 2.99 1.49 8.80
CA MET A 79 2.29 2.74 9.10
C MET A 79 2.25 3.03 10.61
N ARG A 80 2.07 2.01 11.45
CA ARG A 80 2.12 2.19 12.91
C ARG A 80 3.49 2.64 13.42
N ILE A 81 4.57 2.12 12.85
CA ILE A 81 5.94 2.57 13.18
C ILE A 81 6.15 4.00 12.70
N ALA A 82 5.80 4.28 11.44
CA ALA A 82 5.93 5.62 10.86
C ALA A 82 5.15 6.67 11.66
N ALA A 83 3.90 6.39 12.03
CA ALA A 83 3.07 7.30 12.84
C ALA A 83 3.67 7.60 14.22
N ARG A 84 4.37 6.63 14.84
CA ARG A 84 5.06 6.82 16.12
C ARG A 84 6.28 7.71 15.98
N VAL A 85 7.04 7.56 14.89
CA VAL A 85 8.30 8.28 14.67
C VAL A 85 8.07 9.68 14.09
N ALA A 86 7.16 9.79 13.13
CA ALA A 86 6.80 11.01 12.42
C ALA A 86 5.27 11.17 12.39
N PRO A 87 4.66 11.67 13.49
CA PRO A 87 3.22 11.88 13.54
C PRO A 87 2.71 12.74 12.38
N GLY A 88 1.63 12.29 11.73
CA GLY A 88 1.06 12.95 10.56
C GLY A 88 1.73 12.62 9.21
N SER A 89 2.76 11.77 9.18
CA SER A 89 3.41 11.34 7.92
C SER A 89 2.64 10.23 7.19
N VAL A 90 1.65 9.61 7.85
CA VAL A 90 0.79 8.53 7.34
C VAL A 90 -0.63 8.72 7.87
N PRO A 91 -1.67 8.23 7.15
CA PRO A 91 -3.04 8.27 7.64
C PRO A 91 -3.23 7.41 8.89
N ALA A 92 -4.19 7.78 9.74
CA ALA A 92 -4.55 6.95 10.88
C ALA A 92 -5.16 5.62 10.42
N ILE A 93 -4.71 4.51 11.02
CA ILE A 93 -5.34 3.19 10.83
C ILE A 93 -6.58 3.11 11.72
N LEU A 94 -7.73 2.86 11.11
CA LEU A 94 -9.03 2.82 11.78
C LEU A 94 -9.43 1.40 12.16
N GLY A 95 -9.00 0.39 11.39
CA GLY A 95 -9.29 -1.01 11.65
C GLY A 95 -8.53 -1.94 10.73
N GLU A 96 -8.41 -3.20 11.14
CA GLU A 96 -7.82 -4.28 10.34
C GLU A 96 -8.74 -5.49 10.31
N ASP A 97 -8.79 -6.14 9.16
CA ASP A 97 -9.46 -7.42 8.99
C ASP A 97 -8.46 -8.46 8.46
N ALA A 98 -7.98 -9.30 9.37
CA ALA A 98 -7.05 -10.37 9.05
C ALA A 98 -7.69 -11.48 8.20
N HIS A 99 -9.02 -11.63 8.23
CA HIS A 99 -9.74 -12.65 7.47
C HIS A 99 -9.61 -12.40 5.97
N ASP A 100 -9.98 -11.21 5.51
CA ASP A 100 -9.94 -10.86 4.08
C ASP A 100 -8.69 -10.06 3.68
N ASN A 101 -7.69 -9.94 4.57
CA ASN A 101 -6.47 -9.15 4.36
C ASN A 101 -6.79 -7.72 3.88
N ALA A 102 -7.67 -7.05 4.64
CA ALA A 102 -8.07 -5.68 4.42
C ALA A 102 -7.73 -4.82 5.63
N PHE A 103 -7.60 -3.51 5.42
CA PHE A 103 -7.56 -2.54 6.50
C PHE A 103 -8.27 -1.25 6.07
N ALA A 104 -8.76 -0.52 7.06
CA ALA A 104 -9.35 0.78 6.88
C ALA A 104 -8.44 1.85 7.47
N MET A 105 -8.33 2.98 6.79
CA MET A 105 -7.54 4.13 7.20
C MET A 105 -8.30 5.44 6.94
N GLU A 106 -7.81 6.51 7.56
CA GLU A 106 -8.31 7.86 7.35
C GLU A 106 -8.46 8.20 5.86
N TRP A 107 -9.58 8.81 5.50
CA TRP A 107 -9.77 9.37 4.17
C TRP A 107 -8.99 10.68 4.02
N LEU A 108 -7.97 10.64 3.16
CA LEU A 108 -7.22 11.84 2.77
C LEU A 108 -7.88 12.47 1.54
N GLU A 109 -8.63 13.56 1.76
CA GLU A 109 -9.36 14.25 0.69
C GLU A 109 -8.40 14.77 -0.41
N PRO A 110 -8.56 14.35 -1.68
CA PRO A 110 -7.60 14.67 -2.75
C PRO A 110 -7.35 16.16 -3.00
N ALA A 111 -8.35 17.01 -2.74
CA ALA A 111 -8.21 18.46 -2.88
C ALA A 111 -7.22 19.05 -1.84
N ARG A 112 -7.10 18.41 -0.67
CA ARG A 112 -6.18 18.79 0.41
C ARG A 112 -4.88 18.00 0.37
N TYR A 113 -4.95 16.76 -0.10
CA TYR A 113 -3.83 15.81 -0.19
C TYR A 113 -3.61 15.35 -1.64
N PRO A 114 -3.15 16.25 -2.53
CA PRO A 114 -2.93 15.92 -3.92
C PRO A 114 -1.79 14.90 -4.06
N VAL A 115 -1.88 14.02 -5.06
CA VAL A 115 -0.84 13.04 -5.35
C VAL A 115 0.39 13.76 -5.91
N TRP A 116 1.50 13.73 -5.18
CA TRP A 116 2.73 14.46 -5.55
C TRP A 116 3.25 14.09 -6.96
N LYS A 117 3.13 12.82 -7.38
CA LYS A 117 3.47 12.38 -8.75
C LYS A 117 2.70 13.16 -9.82
N VAL A 118 1.42 13.43 -9.60
CA VAL A 118 0.57 14.19 -10.53
C VAL A 118 1.02 15.65 -10.57
N GLN A 119 1.27 16.24 -9.41
CA GLN A 119 1.81 17.60 -9.32
C GLN A 119 3.13 17.75 -10.08
N LEU A 120 4.09 16.84 -9.87
CA LEU A 120 5.38 16.87 -10.56
C LEU A 120 5.24 16.73 -12.07
N ARG A 121 4.39 15.81 -12.55
CA ARG A 121 4.08 15.66 -13.98
C ARG A 121 3.53 16.96 -14.58
N ASP A 122 2.70 17.66 -13.83
CA ASP A 122 2.03 18.88 -14.26
C ASP A 122 2.90 20.15 -14.00
N GLY A 123 4.18 19.97 -13.66
CA GLY A 123 5.15 21.06 -13.49
C GLY A 123 5.10 21.76 -12.12
N LEU A 124 4.30 21.25 -11.18
CA LEU A 124 4.17 21.78 -9.82
C LEU A 124 5.21 21.13 -8.91
N ALA A 125 6.39 21.75 -8.84
CA ALA A 125 7.52 21.29 -8.04
C ALA A 125 7.81 22.26 -6.87
N ASP A 126 7.10 22.10 -5.75
CA ASP A 126 7.39 22.83 -4.51
C ASP A 126 8.53 22.16 -3.72
N ALA A 127 9.62 22.90 -3.50
CA ALA A 127 10.76 22.44 -2.70
C ALA A 127 10.41 22.19 -1.22
N SER A 128 9.35 22.82 -0.70
CA SER A 128 8.87 22.60 0.66
C SER A 128 8.37 21.16 0.85
N THR A 129 7.62 20.63 -0.13
CA THR A 129 7.17 19.23 -0.15
C THR A 129 8.34 18.26 -0.15
N ALA A 130 9.34 18.49 -1.00
CA ALA A 130 10.54 17.65 -1.06
C ALA A 130 11.31 17.65 0.28
N ARG A 131 11.41 18.81 0.93
CA ARG A 131 12.05 18.95 2.25
C ARG A 131 11.28 18.19 3.33
N ALA A 132 9.95 18.29 3.35
CA ALA A 132 9.10 17.59 4.30
C ALA A 132 9.19 16.06 4.13
N VAL A 133 9.16 15.57 2.89
CA VAL A 133 9.37 14.15 2.59
C VAL A 133 10.76 13.69 3.06
N GLY A 134 11.81 14.47 2.76
CA GLY A 134 13.16 14.17 3.22
C GLY A 134 13.30 14.10 4.74
N ALA A 135 12.68 15.04 5.46
CA ALA A 135 12.68 15.03 6.93
C ALA A 135 12.00 13.78 7.50
N ASN A 136 10.84 13.40 6.97
CA ASN A 136 10.12 12.19 7.40
C ASN A 136 10.93 10.91 7.10
N LEU A 137 11.52 10.81 5.91
CA LEU A 137 12.37 9.68 5.55
C LEU A 137 13.56 9.53 6.51
N VAL A 138 14.29 10.63 6.75
CA VAL A 138 15.44 10.62 7.67
C VAL A 138 15.00 10.21 9.08
N ALA A 139 13.91 10.76 9.59
CA ALA A 139 13.41 10.42 10.93
C ALA A 139 13.06 8.92 11.05
N ILE A 140 12.29 8.39 10.09
CA ILE A 140 11.87 6.98 10.09
C ILE A 140 13.08 6.05 9.98
N HIS A 141 14.00 6.32 9.05
CA HIS A 141 15.21 5.52 8.90
C HIS A 141 16.11 5.59 10.13
N ALA A 142 16.36 6.79 10.67
CA ALA A 142 17.20 6.95 11.86
C ALA A 142 16.63 6.24 13.09
N ALA A 143 15.30 6.23 13.25
CA ALA A 143 14.63 5.58 14.37
C ALA A 143 14.56 4.05 14.26
N THR A 144 14.73 3.48 13.06
CA THR A 144 14.57 2.04 12.81
C THR A 144 15.87 1.35 12.40
N ALA A 145 16.90 2.09 12.01
CA ALA A 145 18.18 1.54 11.64
C ALA A 145 18.84 0.82 12.82
N GLY A 146 19.29 -0.41 12.59
CA GLY A 146 19.96 -1.23 13.60
C GLY A 146 19.03 -1.85 14.66
N ASP A 147 17.72 -1.64 14.58
CA ASP A 147 16.76 -2.28 15.48
C ASP A 147 16.48 -3.73 15.03
N ALA A 148 16.96 -4.69 15.83
CA ALA A 148 16.82 -6.11 15.53
C ALA A 148 15.35 -6.59 15.56
N ALA A 149 14.48 -5.99 16.39
CA ALA A 149 13.07 -6.35 16.45
C ALA A 149 12.34 -5.85 15.20
N VAL A 150 12.65 -4.64 14.73
CA VAL A 150 12.14 -4.15 13.43
C VAL A 150 12.66 -5.01 12.29
N ALA A 151 13.97 -5.31 12.25
CA ALA A 151 14.53 -6.18 11.22
C ALA A 151 13.82 -7.54 11.17
N GLN A 152 13.60 -8.19 12.32
CA GLN A 152 12.90 -9.47 12.40
C GLN A 152 11.42 -9.36 11.99
N ALA A 153 10.73 -8.27 12.36
CA ALA A 153 9.33 -8.04 12.00
C ALA A 153 9.13 -7.80 10.49
N PHE A 154 10.14 -7.26 9.81
CA PHE A 154 10.11 -6.93 8.37
C PHE A 154 10.98 -7.85 7.51
N ALA A 155 11.36 -9.03 8.02
CA ALA A 155 12.01 -10.10 7.25
C ALA A 155 11.02 -10.72 6.23
N HIS A 156 10.65 -9.92 5.23
CA HIS A 156 9.67 -10.24 4.18
C HIS A 156 10.34 -10.43 2.82
N ASP A 157 11.56 -10.95 2.82
CA ASP A 157 12.49 -11.07 1.70
C ASP A 157 11.84 -11.79 0.51
N ALA A 158 11.14 -12.90 0.78
CA ALA A 158 10.38 -13.64 -0.24
C ALA A 158 9.26 -12.79 -0.86
N GLY A 159 8.59 -11.96 -0.06
CA GLY A 159 7.60 -11.02 -0.54
C GLY A 159 8.26 -9.92 -1.38
N PHE A 160 9.34 -9.33 -0.89
CA PHE A 160 10.11 -8.31 -1.61
C PHE A 160 10.59 -8.84 -2.97
N TYR A 161 11.13 -10.05 -3.02
CA TYR A 161 11.51 -10.69 -4.28
C TYR A 161 10.30 -10.79 -5.22
N ALA A 162 9.21 -11.41 -4.75
CA ALA A 162 8.01 -11.68 -5.55
C ALA A 162 7.31 -10.42 -6.06
N ILE A 163 7.51 -9.24 -5.46
CA ILE A 163 6.83 -8.00 -5.89
C ILE A 163 7.76 -6.90 -6.40
N ARG A 164 9.07 -6.99 -6.16
CA ARG A 164 10.05 -5.95 -6.51
C ARG A 164 11.23 -6.47 -7.34
N LEU A 165 11.71 -7.68 -7.09
CA LEU A 165 12.88 -8.19 -7.81
C LEU A 165 12.47 -8.94 -9.07
N GLU A 166 11.56 -9.90 -8.93
CA GLU A 166 11.10 -10.70 -10.05
C GLU A 166 10.44 -9.87 -11.18
N PRO A 167 9.48 -8.95 -10.91
CA PRO A 167 8.76 -8.28 -12.00
C PRO A 167 9.59 -7.29 -12.78
N TYR A 168 10.53 -6.65 -12.07
CA TYR A 168 11.28 -5.54 -12.63
C TYR A 168 12.63 -5.99 -13.17
N PHE A 169 13.30 -6.94 -12.52
CA PHE A 169 14.65 -7.33 -12.90
C PHE A 169 14.67 -8.69 -13.59
N VAL A 170 14.07 -9.73 -13.01
CA VAL A 170 14.11 -11.09 -13.57
C VAL A 170 13.32 -11.17 -14.87
N GLU A 171 12.09 -10.64 -14.90
CA GLU A 171 11.26 -10.66 -16.10
C GLU A 171 11.83 -9.74 -17.21
N THR A 172 12.49 -8.64 -16.83
CA THR A 172 13.22 -7.79 -17.78
C THR A 172 14.43 -8.54 -18.35
N ALA A 173 15.23 -9.19 -17.51
CA ALA A 173 16.39 -9.98 -17.93
C ALA A 173 16.01 -11.09 -18.93
N ARG A 174 14.85 -11.71 -18.73
CA ARG A 174 14.32 -12.73 -19.66
C ARG A 174 14.01 -12.17 -21.06
N LYS A 175 13.59 -10.91 -21.15
CA LYS A 175 13.25 -10.23 -22.42
C LYS A 175 14.45 -9.54 -23.07
N HIS A 176 15.47 -9.21 -22.28
CA HIS A 176 16.63 -8.41 -22.68
C HIS A 176 17.94 -9.14 -22.32
N PRO A 177 18.34 -10.17 -23.10
CA PRO A 177 19.52 -10.97 -22.82
C PRO A 177 20.82 -10.16 -22.72
N GLU A 178 20.90 -9.02 -23.42
CA GLU A 178 22.05 -8.12 -23.43
C GLU A 178 22.38 -7.50 -22.07
N CYS A 179 21.39 -7.34 -21.19
CA CYS A 179 21.57 -6.76 -19.85
C CYS A 179 21.26 -7.75 -18.71
N ALA A 180 20.85 -8.98 -19.04
CA ALA A 180 20.42 -10.00 -18.08
C ALA A 180 21.43 -10.24 -16.95
N ALA A 181 22.72 -10.36 -17.27
CA ALA A 181 23.76 -10.58 -16.27
C ALA A 181 23.88 -9.43 -15.25
N ALA A 182 23.66 -8.18 -15.68
CA ALA A 182 23.67 -7.03 -14.78
C ALA A 182 22.43 -7.02 -13.88
N LEU A 183 21.26 -7.32 -14.43
CA LEU A 183 20.01 -7.37 -13.67
C LEU A 183 20.01 -8.52 -12.65
N HIS A 184 20.54 -9.69 -12.98
CA HIS A 184 20.66 -10.80 -12.03
C HIS A 184 21.59 -10.47 -10.86
N ARG A 185 22.72 -9.79 -11.12
CA ARG A 185 23.60 -9.32 -10.03
C ARG A 185 22.90 -8.33 -9.10
N LEU A 186 22.04 -7.45 -9.64
CA LEU A 186 21.23 -6.55 -8.81
C LEU A 186 20.26 -7.33 -7.93
N VAL A 187 19.62 -8.37 -8.47
CA VAL A 187 18.74 -9.27 -7.68
C VAL A 187 19.52 -9.91 -6.54
N GLU A 188 20.67 -10.52 -6.83
CA GLU A 188 21.51 -11.19 -5.81
C GLU A 188 22.02 -10.24 -4.70
N THR A 189 22.30 -8.98 -5.04
CA THR A 189 22.82 -7.99 -4.07
C THR A 189 21.73 -7.36 -3.22
N THR A 190 20.49 -7.33 -3.71
CA THR A 190 19.35 -6.65 -3.05
C THR A 190 18.45 -7.61 -2.27
N ALA A 191 18.50 -8.91 -2.61
CA ALA A 191 17.68 -9.96 -1.99
C ALA A 191 18.15 -10.33 -0.57
#